data_AF-A0A2V8TPC7-F1
#
_entry.id   AF-A0A2V8TPC7-F1
#
_cell.length_a   1.000
_cell.length_b   1.000
_cell.length_c   1.000
_cell.angle_alpha   90.00
_cell.angle_beta   90.00
_cell.angle_gamma   90.00
#
_symmetry.space_group_name_H-M   'P 1'
#
loop_
_entity.id
_entity.type
_entity.pdbx_description
1 polymer ?
#
loop_
_entity_poly.entity_id
_entity_poly.type
_entity_poly.pdbx_seq_one_letter_code
_entity_poly.pdbx_strand_id
1 'polypeptide(L)'
;MALHHPAGTTDPALAMAGWRYQLIKPCPAVSIPEIKTDPEEVRTLVIPLGEFITVVAGPFNGERIVDIEWTSKMYMMFTLHLKKCARRVP
;
A
#
# COMPACT_ATOMS: atom_id res chain seq x y z
N MET A 1 33.11 7.13 -27.00
CA MET A 1 31.75 7.70 -26.86
C MET A 1 31.16 7.12 -25.59
N ALA A 2 31.36 7.79 -24.45
CA ALA A 2 30.92 7.29 -23.15
C ALA A 2 29.50 7.84 -22.88
N LEU A 3 28.50 6.95 -22.87
CA LEU A 3 27.17 7.27 -22.39
C LEU A 3 27.21 7.19 -20.86
N HIS A 4 27.26 8.35 -20.22
CA HIS A 4 27.02 8.47 -18.78
C HIS A 4 25.52 8.22 -18.52
N HIS A 5 25.23 7.28 -17.61
CA HIS A 5 23.92 7.07 -16.99
C HIS A 5 23.43 8.36 -16.30
N PRO A 6 22.11 8.62 -16.24
CA PRO A 6 21.50 9.13 -15.02
C PRO A 6 21.04 7.95 -14.18
N ALA A 7 21.73 7.74 -13.06
CA ALA A 7 21.25 6.88 -11.99
C ALA A 7 19.96 7.48 -11.38
N GLY A 8 18.95 6.64 -11.16
CA GLY A 8 17.99 6.81 -10.08
C GLY A 8 16.94 7.90 -10.24
N THR A 9 16.01 7.75 -11.18
CA THR A 9 14.64 8.20 -10.91
C THR A 9 13.94 7.05 -10.20
N THR A 10 14.14 6.93 -8.88
CA THR A 10 13.30 6.05 -8.07
C THR A 10 11.89 6.55 -8.25
N ASP A 11 11.06 5.82 -8.99
CA ASP A 11 9.65 6.17 -9.15
C ASP A 11 9.07 6.30 -7.73
N PRO A 12 8.59 7.49 -7.32
CA PRO A 12 8.02 7.67 -5.99
C PRO A 12 6.84 6.72 -5.74
N ALA A 13 6.15 6.27 -6.80
CA ALA A 13 5.10 5.25 -6.71
C ALA A 13 5.63 3.83 -6.46
N LEU A 14 6.94 3.60 -6.46
CA LEU A 14 7.57 2.32 -6.11
C LEU A 14 8.36 2.37 -4.80
N ALA A 15 8.41 3.53 -4.12
CA ALA A 15 9.27 3.70 -2.95
C ALA A 15 8.95 2.73 -1.80
N MET A 16 7.69 2.29 -1.70
CA MET A 16 7.25 1.31 -0.71
C MET A 16 6.83 -0.03 -1.31
N ALA A 17 6.87 -0.19 -2.64
CA ALA A 17 6.45 -1.43 -3.30
C ALA A 17 7.29 -2.63 -2.82
N GLY A 18 6.62 -3.75 -2.56
CA GLY A 18 7.20 -4.96 -2.00
C GLY A 18 7.40 -4.94 -0.48
N TRP A 19 7.15 -3.82 0.21
CA TRP A 19 7.30 -3.79 1.67
C TRP A 19 6.19 -4.59 2.34
N ARG A 20 6.60 -5.50 3.22
CA ARG A 20 5.67 -6.32 3.99
C ARG A 20 5.50 -5.78 5.40
N TYR A 21 4.27 -5.80 5.89
CA TYR A 21 3.91 -5.29 7.20
C TYR A 21 3.12 -6.33 7.98
N GLN A 22 3.42 -6.46 9.27
CA GLN A 22 2.56 -7.15 10.24
C GLN A 22 1.76 -6.10 11.01
N LEU A 23 0.45 -6.26 11.08
CA LEU A 23 -0.41 -5.36 11.84
C LEU A 23 -0.27 -5.64 13.33
N ILE A 24 0.10 -4.62 14.10
CA ILE A 24 0.26 -4.65 15.56
C ILE A 24 -0.95 -4.03 16.29
N LYS A 25 -1.91 -3.48 15.53
CA LYS A 25 -3.25 -3.04 15.94
C LYS A 25 -4.19 -3.19 14.74
N PRO A 26 -5.52 -3.22 14.93
CA PRO A 26 -6.46 -3.13 13.82
C PRO A 26 -6.20 -1.87 12.98
N CYS A 27 -6.12 -2.02 11.65
CA CYS A 27 -5.81 -0.91 10.72
C CYS A 27 -6.95 -0.67 9.73
N PRO A 28 -7.42 0.58 9.57
CA PRO A 28 -8.43 0.89 8.57
C PRO A 28 -7.83 0.89 7.16
N ALA A 29 -8.52 0.24 6.23
CA ALA A 29 -8.22 0.15 4.81
C ALA A 29 -9.47 0.50 3.99
N VAL A 30 -9.27 0.87 2.73
CA VAL A 30 -10.33 1.27 1.80
C VAL A 30 -10.34 0.32 0.62
N SER A 31 -11.50 -0.18 0.19
CA SER A 31 -11.58 -1.00 -1.02
C SER A 31 -11.18 -0.20 -2.25
N ILE A 32 -10.41 -0.83 -3.14
CA ILE A 32 -10.22 -0.34 -4.49
C ILE A 32 -11.41 -0.85 -5.31
N PRO A 33 -12.22 0.01 -5.95
CA PRO A 33 -13.30 -0.45 -6.81
C PRO A 33 -12.69 -1.27 -7.95
N GLU A 34 -12.98 -2.56 -7.99
CA GLU A 34 -12.61 -3.41 -9.12
C GLU A 34 -13.42 -2.97 -10.34
N ILE A 35 -12.73 -2.72 -11.45
CA ILE A 35 -13.27 -2.12 -12.70
C ILE A 35 -14.41 -2.96 -13.34
N LYS A 36 -14.73 -4.16 -12.83
CA LYS A 36 -15.46 -5.17 -13.60
C LYS A 36 -16.79 -5.71 -13.06
N THR A 37 -17.27 -5.36 -11.88
CA THR A 37 -18.51 -6.04 -11.43
C THR A 37 -19.53 -5.22 -10.64
N ASP A 38 -19.17 -4.09 -10.03
CA ASP A 38 -20.15 -3.13 -9.51
C ASP A 38 -19.44 -1.79 -9.22
N PRO A 39 -19.80 -0.68 -9.88
CA PRO A 39 -19.02 0.56 -9.78
C PRO A 39 -19.08 1.31 -8.43
N GLU A 40 -19.81 0.87 -7.41
CA GLU A 40 -20.44 1.87 -6.53
C GLU A 40 -20.20 1.83 -5.02
N GLU A 41 -19.23 1.08 -4.49
CA GLU A 41 -18.96 1.23 -3.04
C GLU A 41 -17.48 1.18 -2.66
N VAL A 42 -16.91 2.38 -2.53
CA VAL A 42 -15.74 2.62 -1.70
C VAL A 42 -16.12 2.30 -0.26
N ARG A 43 -15.79 1.11 0.21
CA ARG A 43 -16.04 0.67 1.59
C ARG A 43 -14.76 0.83 2.40
N THR A 44 -14.92 1.42 3.59
CA THR A 44 -13.87 1.35 4.61
C THR A 44 -14.05 0.06 5.40
N LEU A 45 -12.97 -0.66 5.61
CA LEU A 45 -12.94 -1.84 6.47
C LEU A 45 -11.78 -1.74 7.46
N VAL A 46 -11.78 -2.59 8.48
CA VAL A 46 -10.70 -2.67 9.45
C VAL A 46 -10.03 -4.04 9.33
N ILE A 47 -8.76 -4.06 8.95
CA ILE A 47 -7.94 -5.27 8.91
C ILE A 47 -7.56 -5.62 10.36
N PRO A 48 -7.81 -6.86 10.83
CA PRO A 48 -7.56 -7.24 12.20
C PRO A 48 -6.08 -7.26 12.58
N LEU A 49 -5.82 -7.20 13.89
CA LEU A 49 -4.50 -7.37 14.47
C LEU A 49 -3.87 -8.71 14.04
N GLY A 50 -2.55 -8.72 13.81
CA GLY A 50 -1.78 -9.93 13.52
C GLY A 50 -1.72 -10.29 12.05
N GLU A 51 -2.58 -9.68 11.22
CA GLU A 51 -2.59 -9.87 9.78
C GLU A 51 -1.31 -9.36 9.10
N PHE A 52 -1.02 -9.94 7.94
CA PHE A 52 0.07 -9.52 7.08
C PHE A 52 -0.47 -8.85 5.82
N ILE A 53 0.13 -7.73 5.44
CA ILE A 53 -0.18 -7.01 4.22
C ILE A 53 1.11 -6.71 3.46
N THR A 54 0.99 -6.61 2.14
CA THR A 54 2.10 -6.27 1.24
C THR A 54 1.76 -4.99 0.52
N VAL A 55 2.65 -4.00 0.54
CA VAL A 55 2.49 -2.81 -0.29
C VAL A 55 2.80 -3.18 -1.74
N VAL A 56 1.84 -2.97 -2.63
CA VAL A 56 1.97 -3.28 -4.06
C VAL A 56 2.42 -2.05 -4.82
N ALA A 57 1.91 -0.87 -4.45
CA ALA A 57 2.27 0.39 -5.09
C ALA A 57 2.13 1.59 -4.14
N GLY A 58 2.75 2.69 -4.52
CA GLY A 58 2.78 3.94 -3.79
C GLY A 58 4.10 4.20 -3.04
N PRO A 59 4.18 5.34 -2.36
CA PRO A 59 3.02 6.12 -1.94
C PRO A 59 2.56 7.22 -2.93
N PHE A 60 1.25 7.39 -3.08
CA PHE A 60 0.56 8.37 -3.93
C PHE A 60 0.10 9.61 -3.14
N ASN A 61 -0.37 10.66 -3.84
CA ASN A 61 -0.90 11.91 -3.25
C ASN A 61 0.07 12.59 -2.26
N GLY A 62 1.32 12.78 -2.68
CA GLY A 62 2.37 13.34 -1.81
C GLY A 62 2.73 12.40 -0.66
N GLU A 63 2.89 11.11 -0.98
CA GLU A 63 3.32 10.04 -0.06
C GLU A 63 2.31 9.61 1.02
N ARG A 64 1.02 9.84 0.80
CA ARG A 64 -0.02 9.64 1.82
C ARG A 64 -0.78 8.34 1.72
N ILE A 65 -0.87 7.74 0.54
CA ILE A 65 -1.69 6.56 0.28
C ILE A 65 -0.85 5.50 -0.41
N VAL A 66 -1.01 4.23 -0.03
CA VAL A 66 -0.41 3.10 -0.72
C VAL A 66 -1.48 2.09 -1.09
N ASP A 67 -1.26 1.37 -2.18
CA ASP A 67 -2.02 0.19 -2.52
C ASP A 67 -1.38 -1.00 -1.81
N ILE A 68 -2.22 -1.81 -1.17
CA ILE A 68 -1.84 -2.99 -0.43
C ILE A 68 -2.61 -4.21 -0.93
N GLU A 69 -1.95 -5.35 -0.88
CA GLU A 69 -2.57 -6.65 -1.00
C GLU A 69 -2.79 -7.23 0.40
N TRP A 70 -4.03 -7.68 0.65
CA TRP A 70 -4.43 -8.41 1.84
C TRP A 70 -5.42 -9.51 1.46
N THR A 71 -5.19 -10.76 1.89
CA THR A 71 -6.03 -11.92 1.53
C THR A 71 -6.29 -12.08 0.02
N SER A 72 -5.29 -11.77 -0.81
CA SER A 72 -5.38 -11.78 -2.28
C SER A 72 -6.37 -10.76 -2.87
N LYS A 73 -6.70 -9.71 -2.12
CA LYS A 73 -7.52 -8.58 -2.58
C LYS A 73 -6.76 -7.27 -2.43
N MET A 74 -7.05 -6.34 -3.31
CA MET A 74 -6.40 -5.03 -3.35
C MET A 74 -7.18 -3.99 -2.53
N TYR A 75 -6.47 -3.26 -1.70
CA TYR A 75 -6.99 -2.19 -0.85
C TYR A 75 -6.06 -0.98 -0.89
N MET A 76 -6.58 0.18 -0.51
CA MET A 76 -5.77 1.36 -0.22
C MET A 76 -5.60 1.52 1.29
N MET A 77 -4.42 1.98 1.72
CA MET A 77 -4.18 2.37 3.10
C MET A 77 -3.38 3.66 3.18
N PHE A 78 -3.70 4.51 4.16
CA PHE A 78 -2.87 5.68 4.43
C PHE A 78 -1.52 5.27 5.05
N THR A 79 -0.43 5.86 4.57
CA THR A 79 0.91 5.64 5.13
C THR A 79 0.97 6.02 6.61
N LEU A 80 0.16 6.99 7.05
CA LEU A 80 0.01 7.35 8.46
C LEU A 80 -0.57 6.20 9.30
N HIS A 81 -1.52 5.43 8.77
CA HIS A 81 -2.04 4.27 9.47
C HIS A 81 -0.97 3.19 9.56
N LEU A 82 -0.29 2.86 8.46
CA LEU A 82 0.83 1.91 8.47
C LEU A 82 1.88 2.26 9.53
N LYS A 83 2.28 3.53 9.63
CA LYS A 83 3.25 4.00 10.64
C LYS A 83 2.76 3.83 12.09
N LYS A 84 1.44 3.84 12.33
CA LYS A 84 0.84 3.79 13.67
C LYS A 84 0.41 2.39 14.12
N CYS A 85 -0.08 1.58 13.18
CA CYS A 85 -0.73 0.30 13.48
C CYS A 85 -0.02 -0.91 12.89
N ALA A 86 1.07 -0.72 12.14
CA ALA A 86 1.85 -1.81 11.56
C ALA A 86 3.35 -1.69 11.85
N ARG A 87 4.05 -2.82 11.77
CA ARG A 87 5.51 -2.90 11.82
C ARG A 87 6.00 -3.55 10.53
N ARG A 88 6.98 -2.93 9.88
CA ARG A 88 7.62 -3.50 8.69
C ARG A 88 8.36 -4.78 9.09
N VAL A 89 8.15 -5.84 8.34
CA VAL A 89 8.86 -7.11 8.50
C VAL A 89 9.79 -7.34 7.31
N PRO A 90 10.87 -8.13 7.49
CA PRO A 90 11.77 -8.50 6.40
C PRO A 90 11.06 -9.21 5.25
#